data_AF-A0A7C6XDY4-F1
#
_entry.id   AF-A0A7C6XDY4-F1
#
_cell.length_a   1.000
_cell.length_b   1.000
_cell.length_c   1.000
_cell.angle_alpha   90.00
_cell.angle_beta   90.00
_cell.angle_gamma   90.00
#
_symmetry.space_group_name_H-M   'P 1'
#
loop_
_entity.id
_entity.type
_entity.pdbx_description
1 polymer ?
#
loop_
_entity_poly.entity_id
_entity_poly.type
_entity_poly.pdbx_seq_one_letter_code
_entity_poly.pdbx_strand_id
1 'polypeptide(L)'
;MKSRHVWILAWAAVVALAPAADAAEKASPLASRRAALVALAAKGEAGIPQIAAALKDDNLVIRRTAVRLLADLAKPARPALAEALTNSDFLVRRTALSALCEPLTTECLPHLEKGIQDENLAVRLVAVNLLASLEPRSDAVNKILDKARSDESTAIRDVAARALWPFHRDTVLLRDRKDWDHEVVVTQSIPLPKTGWRFQRDPQRDGHLKKWFAPDFNDAQWPAIETERSWESQGHEYDGVAWYRGSFDLPAKPDHNAVELHFDAVDECAWVWVNGVYVGQHDLGTAGWDRPFALDITREVRWGQKNQITVRVYDSAYAGGIWKPVRIDVLK
;
A
#
# COMPACT_ATOMS: atom_id res chain seq x y z
N MET A 1 -59.27 -73.72 16.84
CA MET A 1 -59.77 -72.81 17.92
C MET A 1 -58.70 -71.74 18.14
N LYS A 2 -58.96 -70.48 17.72
CA LYS A 2 -59.17 -69.27 18.57
C LYS A 2 -58.01 -69.04 19.58
N SER A 3 -57.32 -67.91 19.76
CA SER A 3 -57.53 -66.51 19.39
C SER A 3 -56.35 -65.62 19.91
N ARG A 4 -55.76 -64.78 19.03
CA ARG A 4 -55.39 -63.32 19.11
C ARG A 4 -54.60 -62.63 20.26
N HIS A 5 -53.82 -61.61 19.82
CA HIS A 5 -53.30 -60.32 20.41
C HIS A 5 -51.75 -60.26 20.55
N VAL A 6 -50.94 -59.54 19.72
CA VAL A 6 -50.68 -58.08 19.52
C VAL A 6 -50.36 -57.37 20.87
N TRP A 7 -49.17 -56.77 21.13
CA TRP A 7 -48.59 -55.45 20.77
C TRP A 7 -47.04 -55.46 21.03
N ILE A 8 -46.11 -55.02 20.18
CA ILE A 8 -45.68 -53.66 19.73
C ILE A 8 -44.66 -52.94 20.68
N LEU A 9 -43.47 -52.69 20.09
CA LEU A 9 -42.48 -51.60 20.27
C LEU A 9 -41.75 -51.34 21.60
N ALA A 10 -40.41 -51.41 21.55
CA ALA A 10 -39.51 -50.41 22.12
C ALA A 10 -38.09 -50.50 21.53
N TRP A 11 -37.93 -50.14 20.25
CA TRP A 11 -36.63 -49.79 19.66
C TRP A 11 -36.78 -48.44 18.94
N ALA A 12 -36.96 -47.38 19.73
CA ALA A 12 -37.03 -46.00 19.24
C ALA A 12 -36.78 -45.03 20.40
N ALA A 13 -35.52 -44.78 20.74
CA ALA A 13 -35.16 -43.73 21.70
C ALA A 13 -33.77 -43.09 21.48
N VAL A 14 -33.22 -43.13 20.25
CA VAL A 14 -31.89 -42.53 19.98
C VAL A 14 -31.92 -41.38 18.97
N VAL A 15 -33.06 -41.01 18.37
CA VAL A 15 -33.06 -40.04 17.25
C VAL A 15 -33.71 -38.67 17.57
N ALA A 16 -34.08 -38.36 18.81
CA ALA A 16 -34.75 -37.07 19.12
C ALA A 16 -33.95 -36.09 20.01
N LEU A 17 -32.72 -36.41 20.43
CA LEU A 17 -31.99 -35.58 21.42
C LEU A 17 -31.04 -34.52 20.82
N ALA A 18 -30.64 -34.63 19.56
CA ALA A 18 -29.71 -33.70 18.93
C ALA A 18 -30.23 -32.24 18.81
N PRO A 19 -31.46 -31.96 18.34
CA PRO A 19 -31.93 -30.58 18.18
C PRO A 19 -32.25 -29.90 19.53
N ALA A 20 -32.58 -30.66 20.57
CA ALA A 20 -32.88 -30.13 21.90
C ALA A 20 -31.60 -29.74 22.67
N ALA A 21 -30.52 -30.50 22.52
CA ALA A 21 -29.23 -30.18 23.12
C ALA A 21 -28.63 -28.90 22.52
N ASP A 22 -28.69 -28.75 21.18
CA ASP A 22 -28.20 -27.57 20.46
C ASP A 22 -29.00 -26.30 20.81
N ALA A 23 -30.32 -26.42 21.05
CA ALA A 23 -31.16 -25.32 21.51
C ALA A 23 -30.90 -24.93 22.98
N ALA A 24 -30.70 -25.89 23.89
CA ALA A 24 -30.40 -25.63 25.29
C ALA A 24 -28.99 -25.02 25.49
N GLU A 25 -28.02 -25.43 24.66
CA GLU A 25 -26.68 -24.86 24.63
C GLU A 25 -26.69 -23.41 24.11
N LYS A 26 -27.54 -23.09 23.12
CA LYS A 26 -27.76 -21.71 22.65
C LYS A 26 -28.49 -20.82 23.66
N ALA A 27 -29.40 -21.38 24.46
CA ALA A 27 -30.12 -20.70 25.53
C ALA A 27 -29.27 -20.47 26.81
N SER A 28 -28.09 -21.10 26.89
CA SER A 28 -27.18 -20.92 28.03
C SER A 28 -26.62 -19.49 28.08
N PRO A 29 -26.37 -18.93 29.28
CA PRO A 29 -25.76 -17.61 29.41
C PRO A 29 -24.46 -17.50 28.60
N LEU A 30 -24.23 -16.34 27.97
CA LEU A 30 -23.06 -16.10 27.11
C LEU A 30 -21.73 -16.46 27.77
N ALA A 31 -21.61 -16.23 29.08
CA ALA A 31 -20.43 -16.61 29.86
C ALA A 31 -20.17 -18.13 29.84
N SER A 32 -21.21 -18.94 30.02
CA SER A 32 -21.12 -20.41 30.02
C SER A 32 -20.73 -20.94 28.64
N ARG A 33 -21.32 -20.38 27.57
CA ARG A 33 -21.01 -20.75 26.19
C ARG A 33 -19.56 -20.42 25.83
N ARG A 34 -19.04 -19.27 26.27
CA ARG A 34 -17.64 -18.90 26.11
C ARG A 34 -16.71 -19.83 26.90
N ALA A 35 -17.05 -20.15 28.14
CA ALA A 35 -16.27 -21.08 28.96
C ALA A 35 -16.20 -22.48 28.32
N ALA A 36 -17.30 -22.95 27.73
CA ALA A 36 -17.32 -24.22 27.00
C ALA A 36 -16.36 -24.21 25.80
N LEU A 37 -16.33 -23.14 25.00
CA LEU A 37 -15.38 -23.00 23.90
C LEU A 37 -13.92 -23.00 24.37
N VAL A 38 -13.63 -22.33 25.47
CA VAL A 38 -12.27 -22.33 26.06
C VAL A 38 -11.89 -23.74 26.52
N ALA A 39 -12.80 -24.47 27.15
CA ALA A 39 -12.57 -25.86 27.55
C ALA A 39 -12.38 -26.79 26.35
N LEU A 40 -13.03 -26.53 25.21
CA LEU A 40 -12.79 -27.25 23.96
C LEU A 40 -11.41 -26.94 23.38
N ALA A 41 -10.97 -25.68 23.41
CA ALA A 41 -9.65 -25.30 22.92
C ALA A 41 -8.52 -25.95 23.74
N ALA A 42 -8.72 -26.11 25.05
CA ALA A 42 -7.79 -26.85 25.93
C ALA A 42 -7.63 -28.34 25.55
N LYS A 43 -8.55 -28.91 24.76
CA LYS A 43 -8.42 -30.28 24.21
C LYS A 43 -7.57 -30.35 22.93
N GLY A 44 -7.02 -29.22 22.47
CA GLY A 44 -6.21 -29.15 21.26
C GLY A 44 -7.03 -29.48 20.01
N GLU A 45 -6.44 -30.26 19.10
CA GLU A 45 -7.05 -30.61 17.80
C GLU A 45 -8.43 -31.26 17.92
N ALA A 46 -8.65 -32.05 18.98
CA ALA A 46 -9.91 -32.74 19.21
C ALA A 46 -11.10 -31.79 19.46
N GLY A 47 -10.85 -30.53 19.84
CA GLY A 47 -11.89 -29.51 20.05
C GLY A 47 -12.21 -28.69 18.80
N ILE A 48 -11.40 -28.78 17.73
CA ILE A 48 -11.55 -27.95 16.53
C ILE A 48 -12.94 -28.07 15.88
N PRO A 49 -13.51 -29.27 15.67
CA PRO A 49 -14.82 -29.39 15.02
C PRO A 49 -15.94 -28.63 15.76
N GLN A 50 -15.95 -28.70 17.10
CA GLN A 50 -16.95 -28.03 17.92
C GLN A 50 -16.72 -26.51 17.97
N ILE A 51 -15.47 -26.06 18.03
CA ILE A 51 -15.16 -24.63 17.96
C ILE A 51 -15.53 -24.07 16.59
N ALA A 52 -15.24 -24.79 15.51
CA ALA A 52 -15.61 -24.40 14.15
C ALA A 52 -17.13 -24.27 13.97
N ALA A 53 -17.92 -25.16 14.58
CA ALA A 53 -19.39 -25.05 14.58
C ALA A 53 -19.86 -23.72 15.18
N ALA A 54 -19.20 -23.23 16.23
CA ALA A 54 -19.52 -21.96 16.88
C ALA A 54 -19.22 -20.71 16.04
N LEU A 55 -18.54 -20.84 14.89
CA LEU A 55 -18.44 -19.76 13.90
C LEU A 55 -19.79 -19.40 13.28
N LYS A 56 -20.77 -20.32 13.31
CA LYS A 56 -22.13 -20.12 12.78
C LYS A 56 -23.12 -19.70 13.86
N ASP A 57 -22.62 -19.34 15.05
CA ASP A 57 -23.50 -18.96 16.16
C ASP A 57 -24.26 -17.65 15.89
N ASP A 58 -25.48 -17.56 16.40
CA ASP A 58 -26.31 -16.35 16.30
C ASP A 58 -25.67 -15.16 17.04
N ASN A 59 -24.93 -15.42 18.11
CA ASN A 59 -24.27 -14.38 18.89
C ASN A 59 -22.87 -14.05 18.36
N LEU A 60 -22.66 -12.77 18.00
CA LEU A 60 -21.39 -12.26 17.50
C LEU A 60 -20.20 -12.49 18.45
N VAL A 61 -20.42 -12.45 19.78
CA VAL A 61 -19.35 -12.65 20.77
C VAL A 61 -18.86 -14.09 20.75
N ILE A 62 -19.77 -15.05 20.51
CA ILE A 62 -19.43 -16.47 20.41
C ILE A 62 -18.63 -16.72 19.14
N ARG A 63 -19.08 -16.21 17.98
CA ARG A 63 -18.32 -16.34 16.72
C ARG A 63 -16.90 -15.77 16.82
N ARG A 64 -16.77 -14.58 17.43
CA ARG A 64 -15.47 -13.92 17.66
C ARG A 64 -14.61 -14.64 18.69
N THR A 65 -15.21 -15.32 19.65
CA THR A 65 -14.46 -16.16 20.60
C THR A 65 -13.94 -17.41 19.89
N ALA A 66 -14.80 -18.06 19.09
CA ALA A 66 -14.44 -19.25 18.33
C ALA A 66 -13.26 -19.00 17.38
N VAL A 67 -13.29 -17.95 16.57
CA VAL A 67 -12.20 -17.65 15.62
C VAL A 67 -10.87 -17.34 16.31
N ARG A 68 -10.88 -16.70 17.49
CA ARG A 68 -9.65 -16.44 18.26
C ARG A 68 -9.05 -17.74 18.78
N LEU A 69 -9.88 -18.63 19.32
CA LEU A 69 -9.41 -19.93 19.78
C LEU A 69 -8.88 -20.79 18.62
N LEU A 70 -9.51 -20.73 17.45
CA LEU A 70 -8.98 -21.37 16.25
C LEU A 70 -7.64 -20.76 15.82
N ALA A 71 -7.48 -19.43 15.92
CA ALA A 71 -6.21 -18.77 15.64
C ALA A 71 -5.11 -19.22 16.61
N ASP A 72 -5.41 -19.31 17.91
CA ASP A 72 -4.47 -19.79 18.94
C ASP A 72 -4.04 -21.24 18.71
N LEU A 73 -4.91 -22.07 18.12
CA LEU A 73 -4.58 -23.45 17.73
C LEU A 73 -3.69 -23.52 16.48
N ALA A 74 -3.62 -22.45 15.68
CA ALA A 74 -2.75 -22.31 14.51
C ALA A 74 -2.92 -23.40 13.44
N LYS A 75 -1.87 -24.16 13.12
CA LYS A 75 -1.78 -25.06 11.95
C LYS A 75 -2.95 -26.05 11.81
N PRO A 76 -3.37 -26.78 12.85
CA PRO A 76 -4.46 -27.76 12.74
C PRO A 76 -5.82 -27.11 12.47
N ALA A 77 -5.99 -25.83 12.83
CA ALA A 77 -7.23 -25.09 12.65
C ALA A 77 -7.32 -24.36 11.29
N ARG A 78 -6.28 -24.41 10.43
CA ARG A 78 -6.26 -23.72 9.13
C ARG A 78 -7.50 -24.00 8.26
N PRO A 79 -8.05 -25.23 8.15
CA PRO A 79 -9.28 -25.46 7.38
C PRO A 79 -10.48 -24.68 7.94
N ALA A 80 -10.65 -24.66 9.26
CA ALA A 80 -11.73 -23.92 9.92
C ALA A 80 -11.55 -22.39 9.80
N LEU A 81 -10.30 -21.92 9.88
CA LEU A 81 -9.97 -20.51 9.62
C LEU A 81 -10.25 -20.12 8.16
N ALA A 82 -10.01 -21.00 7.19
CA ALA A 82 -10.33 -20.76 5.78
C ALA A 82 -11.84 -20.64 5.56
N GLU A 83 -12.67 -21.46 6.21
CA GLU A 83 -14.13 -21.31 6.22
C GLU A 83 -14.56 -19.99 6.89
N ALA A 84 -13.87 -19.57 7.96
CA ALA A 84 -14.17 -18.32 8.66
C ALA A 84 -13.98 -17.06 7.79
N LEU A 85 -13.28 -17.14 6.65
CA LEU A 85 -13.18 -16.05 5.67
C LEU A 85 -14.50 -15.73 4.97
N THR A 86 -15.53 -16.57 5.07
CA THR A 86 -16.89 -16.29 4.54
C THR A 86 -17.90 -15.94 5.63
N ASN A 87 -17.44 -15.67 6.86
CA ASN A 87 -18.34 -15.34 7.96
C ASN A 87 -19.06 -14.01 7.72
N SER A 88 -20.31 -13.89 8.19
CA SER A 88 -21.07 -12.64 8.11
C SER A 88 -20.49 -11.53 8.99
N ASP A 89 -19.74 -11.85 10.04
CA ASP A 89 -19.05 -10.87 10.88
C ASP A 89 -17.64 -10.56 10.34
N PHE A 90 -17.44 -9.31 9.91
CA PHE A 90 -16.16 -8.86 9.37
C PHE A 90 -14.99 -9.03 10.36
N LEU A 91 -15.22 -8.96 11.68
CA LEU A 91 -14.15 -9.19 12.67
C LEU A 91 -13.71 -10.65 12.70
N VAL A 92 -14.62 -11.57 12.40
CA VAL A 92 -14.28 -13.00 12.25
C VAL A 92 -13.41 -13.18 11.00
N ARG A 93 -13.84 -12.63 9.85
CA ARG A 93 -13.07 -12.70 8.60
C ARG A 93 -11.67 -12.10 8.74
N ARG A 94 -11.56 -10.91 9.35
CA ARG A 94 -10.29 -10.22 9.60
C ARG A 94 -9.33 -11.05 10.47
N THR A 95 -9.85 -11.62 11.55
CA THR A 95 -9.05 -12.44 12.48
C THR A 95 -8.59 -13.73 11.79
N ALA A 96 -9.48 -14.37 11.05
CA ALA A 96 -9.17 -15.57 10.28
C ALA A 96 -8.09 -15.31 9.21
N LEU A 97 -8.21 -14.20 8.47
CA LEU A 97 -7.23 -13.80 7.47
C LEU A 97 -5.84 -13.59 8.09
N SER A 98 -5.77 -12.88 9.21
CA SER A 98 -4.52 -12.63 9.93
C SER A 98 -3.87 -13.95 10.38
N ALA A 99 -4.67 -14.84 11.00
CA ALA A 99 -4.19 -16.13 11.49
C ALA A 99 -3.73 -17.09 10.36
N LEU A 100 -4.42 -17.09 9.21
CA LEU A 100 -4.00 -17.89 8.05
C LEU A 100 -2.70 -17.41 7.42
N CYS A 101 -2.35 -16.14 7.64
CA CYS A 101 -1.17 -15.47 7.12
C CYS A 101 -0.05 -15.32 8.15
N GLU A 102 -0.08 -16.11 9.22
CA GLU A 102 0.97 -16.19 10.23
C GLU A 102 1.58 -17.60 10.26
N PRO A 103 2.85 -17.79 9.84
CA PRO A 103 3.77 -16.78 9.30
C PRO A 103 3.38 -16.31 7.89
N LEU A 104 3.78 -15.07 7.56
CA LEU A 104 3.49 -14.45 6.27
C LEU A 104 4.39 -15.05 5.18
N THR A 105 3.79 -15.82 4.28
CA THR A 105 4.48 -16.51 3.18
C THR A 105 3.69 -16.40 1.88
N THR A 106 4.28 -16.81 0.75
CA THR A 106 3.60 -16.77 -0.56
C THR A 106 2.38 -17.67 -0.65
N GLU A 107 2.23 -18.68 0.23
CA GLU A 107 1.02 -19.50 0.33
C GLU A 107 -0.23 -18.69 0.71
N CYS A 108 -0.04 -17.50 1.31
CA CYS A 108 -1.11 -16.62 1.74
C CYS A 108 -1.81 -15.90 0.58
N LEU A 109 -1.19 -15.86 -0.61
CA LEU A 109 -1.66 -15.06 -1.75
C LEU A 109 -3.15 -15.27 -2.10
N PRO A 110 -3.68 -16.51 -2.18
CA PRO A 110 -5.10 -16.71 -2.48
C PRO A 110 -6.03 -16.11 -1.40
N HIS A 111 -5.63 -16.17 -0.13
CA HIS A 111 -6.39 -15.59 0.98
C HIS A 111 -6.34 -14.06 0.97
N LEU A 112 -5.16 -13.50 0.69
CA LEU A 112 -4.95 -12.06 0.59
C LEU A 112 -5.68 -11.46 -0.62
N GLU A 113 -5.67 -12.13 -1.77
CA GLU A 113 -6.40 -11.69 -2.96
C GLU A 113 -7.92 -11.67 -2.73
N LYS A 114 -8.45 -12.64 -1.97
CA LYS A 114 -9.85 -12.60 -1.52
C LYS A 114 -10.07 -11.47 -0.51
N GLY A 115 -9.13 -11.27 0.42
CA GLY A 115 -9.22 -10.25 1.46
C GLY A 115 -9.28 -8.82 0.91
N ILE A 116 -8.55 -8.50 -0.17
CA ILE A 116 -8.62 -7.17 -0.80
C ILE A 116 -9.95 -6.91 -1.52
N GLN A 117 -10.78 -7.92 -1.74
CA GLN A 117 -12.11 -7.81 -2.37
C GLN A 117 -13.25 -7.81 -1.34
N ASP A 118 -12.94 -7.79 -0.04
CA ASP A 118 -13.93 -7.85 1.02
C ASP A 118 -14.81 -6.59 1.07
N GLU A 119 -16.11 -6.74 1.34
CA GLU A 119 -17.04 -5.62 1.50
C GLU A 119 -16.63 -4.65 2.61
N ASN A 120 -15.90 -5.12 3.63
CA ASN A 120 -15.54 -4.34 4.80
C ASN A 120 -14.11 -3.80 4.71
N LEU A 121 -13.98 -2.48 4.84
CA LEU A 121 -12.71 -1.77 4.83
C LEU A 121 -11.65 -2.38 5.77
N ALA A 122 -12.03 -2.80 6.98
CA ALA A 122 -11.07 -3.32 7.95
C ALA A 122 -10.44 -4.65 7.53
N VAL A 123 -11.16 -5.46 6.74
CA VAL A 123 -10.62 -6.72 6.18
C VAL A 123 -9.70 -6.41 5.01
N ARG A 124 -10.14 -5.54 4.08
CA ARG A 124 -9.32 -5.12 2.93
C ARG A 124 -8.02 -4.46 3.36
N LEU A 125 -8.06 -3.62 4.39
CA LEU A 125 -6.88 -2.94 4.92
C LEU A 125 -5.87 -3.91 5.54
N VAL A 126 -6.33 -4.94 6.25
CA VAL A 126 -5.43 -6.00 6.75
C VAL A 126 -4.81 -6.77 5.58
N ALA A 127 -5.61 -7.13 4.57
CA ALA A 127 -5.13 -7.84 3.40
C ALA A 127 -4.04 -7.06 2.64
N VAL A 128 -4.27 -5.77 2.36
CA VAL A 128 -3.30 -4.94 1.63
C VAL A 128 -2.02 -4.67 2.44
N ASN A 129 -2.11 -4.50 3.76
CA ASN A 129 -0.91 -4.32 4.60
C ASN A 129 -0.07 -5.60 4.67
N LEU A 130 -0.71 -6.77 4.75
CA LEU A 130 -0.01 -8.05 4.68
C LEU A 130 0.62 -8.25 3.31
N LEU A 131 -0.09 -7.94 2.21
CA LEU A 131 0.50 -7.95 0.87
C LEU A 131 1.69 -6.99 0.76
N ALA A 132 1.57 -5.78 1.30
CA ALA A 132 2.64 -4.78 1.33
C ALA A 132 3.85 -5.19 2.17
N SER A 133 3.70 -6.15 3.09
CA SER A 133 4.79 -6.67 3.92
C SER A 133 5.31 -8.04 3.47
N LEU A 134 4.66 -8.64 2.46
CA LEU A 134 4.98 -10.00 2.00
C LEU A 134 6.25 -10.00 1.14
N GLU A 135 7.21 -10.82 1.55
CA GLU A 135 8.47 -11.05 0.84
C GLU A 135 8.58 -12.52 0.36
N PRO A 136 9.24 -12.78 -0.79
CA PRO A 136 9.79 -11.80 -1.71
C PRO A 136 8.70 -11.04 -2.50
N ARG A 137 8.97 -9.77 -2.81
CA ARG A 137 8.14 -8.93 -3.70
C ARG A 137 8.10 -9.45 -5.14
N SER A 138 7.26 -10.46 -5.40
CA SER A 138 7.09 -11.06 -6.73
C SER A 138 6.09 -10.33 -7.62
N ASP A 139 6.12 -10.60 -8.93
CA ASP A 139 5.14 -10.07 -9.90
C ASP A 139 3.69 -10.39 -9.51
N ALA A 140 3.46 -11.55 -8.89
CA ALA A 140 2.14 -11.93 -8.39
C ALA A 140 1.67 -10.99 -7.25
N VAL A 141 2.56 -10.65 -6.32
CA VAL A 141 2.28 -9.68 -5.24
C VAL A 141 1.97 -8.32 -5.84
N ASN A 142 2.81 -7.86 -6.77
CA ASN A 142 2.65 -6.55 -7.42
C ASN A 142 1.33 -6.46 -8.19
N LYS A 143 0.91 -7.52 -8.88
CA LYS A 143 -0.38 -7.56 -9.58
C LYS A 143 -1.58 -7.44 -8.64
N ILE A 144 -1.50 -8.01 -7.43
CA ILE A 144 -2.59 -7.91 -6.45
C ILE A 144 -2.60 -6.51 -5.80
N LEU A 145 -1.43 -5.96 -5.47
CA LEU A 145 -1.30 -4.57 -5.01
C LEU A 145 -1.82 -3.59 -6.07
N ASP A 146 -1.59 -3.86 -7.35
CA ASP A 146 -2.08 -3.03 -8.44
C ASP A 146 -3.61 -2.96 -8.46
N LYS A 147 -4.30 -4.08 -8.23
CA LYS A 147 -5.77 -4.10 -8.05
C LYS A 147 -6.22 -3.22 -6.87
N ALA A 148 -5.50 -3.27 -5.75
CA ALA A 148 -5.83 -2.49 -4.55
C ALA A 148 -5.70 -0.96 -4.76
N ARG A 149 -5.00 -0.51 -5.81
CA ARG A 149 -4.92 0.92 -6.16
C ARG A 149 -6.23 1.48 -6.70
N SER A 150 -7.19 0.63 -7.07
CA SER A 150 -8.53 1.05 -7.49
C SER A 150 -9.58 0.91 -6.37
N ASP A 151 -9.16 0.68 -5.12
CA ASP A 151 -10.08 0.61 -3.98
C ASP A 151 -10.80 1.95 -3.75
N GLU A 152 -12.03 1.89 -3.25
CA GLU A 152 -12.81 3.07 -2.84
C GLU A 152 -12.12 3.88 -1.73
N SER A 153 -11.36 3.23 -0.85
CA SER A 153 -10.68 3.85 0.28
C SER A 153 -9.32 4.42 -0.13
N THR A 154 -9.12 5.72 0.10
CA THR A 154 -7.83 6.39 -0.09
C THR A 154 -6.71 5.71 0.71
N ALA A 155 -6.99 5.25 1.93
CA ALA A 155 -5.99 4.58 2.76
C ALA A 155 -5.44 3.29 2.11
N ILE A 156 -6.30 2.51 1.44
CA ILE A 156 -5.87 1.30 0.73
C ILE A 156 -5.06 1.65 -0.51
N ARG A 157 -5.54 2.63 -1.30
CA ARG A 157 -4.82 3.10 -2.50
C ARG A 157 -3.41 3.58 -2.14
N ASP A 158 -3.26 4.27 -1.01
CA ASP A 158 -1.98 4.81 -0.55
C ASP A 158 -1.01 3.73 -0.09
N VAL A 159 -1.48 2.71 0.65
CA VAL A 159 -0.64 1.56 1.02
C VAL A 159 -0.16 0.83 -0.23
N ALA A 160 -1.06 0.58 -1.18
CA ALA A 160 -0.71 -0.12 -2.42
C ALA A 160 0.27 0.69 -3.28
N ALA A 161 0.05 2.00 -3.42
CA ALA A 161 0.95 2.88 -4.17
C ALA A 161 2.34 2.94 -3.56
N ARG A 162 2.47 3.03 -2.22
CA ARG A 162 3.77 2.97 -1.54
C ARG A 162 4.45 1.62 -1.71
N ALA A 163 3.71 0.52 -1.57
CA ALA A 163 4.27 -0.81 -1.71
C ALA A 163 4.78 -1.10 -3.14
N LEU A 164 4.20 -0.43 -4.14
CA LEU A 164 4.61 -0.51 -5.53
C LEU A 164 5.67 0.54 -5.91
N TRP A 165 6.15 1.35 -4.97
CA TRP A 165 7.14 2.38 -5.21
C TRP A 165 8.56 1.78 -5.18
N PRO A 166 9.26 1.67 -6.33
CA PRO A 166 10.58 1.02 -6.36
C PRO A 166 11.73 1.99 -6.09
N PHE A 167 11.47 3.29 -5.96
CA PHE A 167 12.52 4.31 -5.98
C PHE A 167 13.02 4.65 -4.60
N HIS A 168 14.33 4.46 -4.41
CA HIS A 168 15.05 4.82 -3.20
C HIS A 168 16.42 5.36 -3.63
N ARG A 169 16.88 6.42 -2.98
CA ARG A 169 18.23 6.94 -3.18
C ARG A 169 18.70 7.59 -1.89
N ASP A 170 19.76 7.02 -1.33
CA ASP A 170 20.50 7.63 -0.25
C ASP A 170 21.71 8.34 -0.85
N THR A 171 21.75 9.66 -0.77
CA THR A 171 22.90 10.44 -1.22
C THR A 171 23.09 11.64 -0.30
N VAL A 172 24.35 11.89 0.08
CA VAL A 172 24.75 13.07 0.85
C VAL A 172 25.37 14.06 -0.14
N LEU A 173 24.76 15.24 -0.22
CA LEU A 173 25.23 16.36 -1.03
C LEU A 173 26.64 16.74 -0.64
N LEU A 174 27.42 17.29 -1.57
CA LEU A 174 28.83 17.61 -1.30
C LEU A 174 28.97 18.58 -0.13
N ARG A 175 28.04 19.54 -0.04
CA ARG A 175 27.98 20.55 1.02
C ARG A 175 27.70 19.98 2.41
N ASP A 176 27.04 18.81 2.47
CA ASP A 176 26.60 18.18 3.71
C ASP A 176 27.55 17.06 4.16
N ARG A 177 28.60 16.77 3.37
CA ARG A 177 29.59 15.75 3.67
C ARG A 177 30.50 16.19 4.82
N LYS A 178 30.44 15.46 5.92
CA LYS A 178 31.28 15.71 7.11
C LYS A 178 32.74 15.35 6.90
N ASP A 179 33.03 14.49 5.93
CA ASP A 179 34.36 14.03 5.55
C ASP A 179 35.03 14.91 4.48
N TRP A 180 34.35 15.99 4.03
CA TRP A 180 34.90 16.94 3.08
C TRP A 180 35.65 18.07 3.80
N ASP A 181 36.94 18.21 3.53
CA ASP A 181 37.86 19.15 4.19
C ASP A 181 38.29 20.34 3.31
N HIS A 182 37.68 20.47 2.13
CA HIS A 182 37.92 21.57 1.20
C HIS A 182 36.74 22.56 1.19
N GLU A 183 37.01 23.84 0.90
CA GLU A 183 35.94 24.80 0.66
C GLU A 183 35.09 24.36 -0.53
N VAL A 184 33.76 24.44 -0.41
CA VAL A 184 32.82 24.13 -1.50
C VAL A 184 32.32 25.44 -2.10
N VAL A 185 32.73 25.72 -3.34
CA VAL A 185 32.35 26.93 -4.07
C VAL A 185 31.41 26.61 -5.23
N VAL A 186 30.42 27.49 -5.46
CA VAL A 186 29.61 27.43 -6.68
C VAL A 186 30.39 28.10 -7.80
N THR A 187 30.86 27.32 -8.77
CA THR A 187 31.58 27.85 -9.93
C THR A 187 30.65 28.27 -11.06
N GLN A 188 29.47 27.66 -11.13
CA GLN A 188 28.46 28.00 -12.11
C GLN A 188 27.07 27.72 -11.55
N SER A 189 26.13 28.61 -11.86
CA SER A 189 24.70 28.41 -11.60
C SER A 189 23.93 28.55 -12.90
N ILE A 190 23.17 27.51 -13.26
CA ILE A 190 22.49 27.39 -14.54
C ILE A 190 20.98 27.31 -14.26
N PRO A 191 20.19 28.35 -14.52
CA PRO A 191 18.74 28.28 -14.35
C PRO A 191 18.14 27.33 -15.39
N LEU A 192 17.18 26.51 -14.97
CA LEU A 192 16.36 25.75 -15.91
C LEU A 192 15.34 26.69 -16.57
N PRO A 193 14.94 26.43 -17.82
CA PRO A 193 13.96 27.26 -18.50
C PRO A 193 12.59 27.18 -17.81
N LYS A 194 11.93 28.34 -17.68
CA LYS A 194 10.59 28.43 -17.09
C LYS A 194 9.54 27.74 -17.97
N THR A 195 9.70 27.84 -19.28
CA THR A 195 8.81 27.28 -20.31
C THR A 195 9.41 26.02 -20.95
N GLY A 196 8.62 25.32 -21.77
CA GLY A 196 9.04 24.09 -22.44
C GLY A 196 8.79 22.82 -21.62
N TRP A 197 8.08 22.94 -20.49
CA TRP A 197 7.62 21.80 -19.70
C TRP A 197 6.29 21.25 -20.23
N ARG A 198 6.08 19.97 -19.95
CA ARG A 198 4.89 19.19 -20.24
C ARG A 198 4.27 18.71 -18.93
N PHE A 199 2.94 18.69 -18.85
CA PHE A 199 2.21 18.40 -17.63
C PHE A 199 1.20 17.29 -17.79
N GLN A 200 1.09 16.40 -16.80
CA GLN A 200 0.07 15.37 -16.76
C GLN A 200 -0.39 15.11 -15.33
N ARG A 201 -1.70 15.23 -15.11
CA ARG A 201 -2.34 14.79 -13.86
C ARG A 201 -2.32 13.27 -13.78
N ASP A 202 -2.12 12.75 -12.58
CA ASP A 202 -2.02 11.33 -12.24
C ASP A 202 -3.02 10.97 -11.13
N PRO A 203 -4.33 11.04 -11.39
CA PRO A 203 -5.35 10.74 -10.39
C PRO A 203 -5.28 9.28 -9.90
N GLN A 204 -4.74 8.38 -10.71
CA GLN A 204 -4.51 6.99 -10.30
C GLN A 204 -3.26 6.84 -9.44
N ARG A 205 -2.29 7.77 -9.49
CA ARG A 205 -0.96 7.71 -8.87
C ARG A 205 -0.05 6.63 -9.48
N ASP A 206 -0.23 6.27 -10.76
CA ASP A 206 0.45 5.15 -11.46
C ASP A 206 1.49 5.61 -12.51
N GLY A 207 1.78 6.91 -12.63
CA GLY A 207 2.71 7.41 -13.65
C GLY A 207 4.09 6.75 -13.59
N HIS A 208 4.52 6.32 -12.40
CA HIS A 208 5.76 5.60 -12.20
C HIS A 208 5.71 4.15 -12.74
N LEU A 209 4.58 3.46 -12.64
CA LEU A 209 4.38 2.14 -13.23
C LEU A 209 4.31 2.23 -14.76
N LYS A 210 3.70 3.31 -15.27
CA LYS A 210 3.66 3.67 -16.69
C LYS A 210 4.99 4.21 -17.22
N LYS A 211 6.01 4.30 -16.36
CA LYS A 211 7.36 4.79 -16.69
C LYS A 211 7.36 6.18 -17.33
N TRP A 212 6.53 7.09 -16.85
CA TRP A 212 6.51 8.48 -17.31
C TRP A 212 7.81 9.25 -17.02
N PHE A 213 8.75 8.67 -16.29
CA PHE A 213 10.10 9.20 -16.12
C PHE A 213 11.08 8.75 -17.21
N ALA A 214 10.73 7.76 -18.03
CA ALA A 214 11.66 7.19 -19.00
C ALA A 214 12.05 8.20 -20.10
N PRO A 215 13.31 8.20 -20.59
CA PRO A 215 13.76 9.18 -21.58
C PRO A 215 13.03 9.08 -22.92
N ASP A 216 12.60 7.87 -23.28
CA ASP A 216 11.93 7.52 -24.53
C ASP A 216 10.39 7.59 -24.46
N PHE A 217 9.83 7.91 -23.29
CA PHE A 217 8.39 8.09 -23.14
C PHE A 217 7.87 9.25 -24.00
N ASN A 218 6.84 8.99 -24.82
CA ASN A 218 6.22 9.98 -25.67
C ASN A 218 5.20 10.83 -24.90
N ASP A 219 5.57 12.07 -24.60
CA ASP A 219 4.77 13.07 -23.89
C ASP A 219 4.14 14.12 -24.82
N ALA A 220 4.10 13.91 -26.14
CA ALA A 220 3.64 14.91 -27.10
C ALA A 220 2.17 15.35 -26.89
N GLN A 221 1.36 14.51 -26.25
CA GLN A 221 -0.05 14.80 -25.92
C GLN A 221 -0.22 15.54 -24.59
N TRP A 222 0.85 15.70 -23.81
CA TRP A 222 0.78 16.40 -22.53
C TRP A 222 0.68 17.91 -22.79
N PRO A 223 -0.27 18.63 -22.15
CA PRO A 223 -0.33 20.08 -22.23
C PRO A 223 0.99 20.73 -21.81
N ALA A 224 1.27 21.89 -22.38
CA ALA A 224 2.39 22.71 -21.94
C ALA A 224 2.09 23.32 -20.57
N ILE A 225 3.13 23.50 -19.77
CA ILE A 225 3.05 24.21 -18.48
C ILE A 225 4.32 25.03 -18.27
N GLU A 226 4.23 26.03 -17.40
CA GLU A 226 5.38 26.79 -16.90
C GLU A 226 5.67 26.42 -15.44
N THR A 227 6.95 26.50 -15.08
CA THR A 227 7.38 26.53 -13.67
C THR A 227 7.36 27.96 -13.14
N GLU A 228 7.65 28.16 -11.85
CA GLU A 228 7.56 29.45 -11.14
C GLU A 228 6.13 29.99 -11.02
N ARG A 229 5.13 29.14 -11.22
CA ARG A 229 3.69 29.41 -11.09
C ARG A 229 2.98 28.14 -10.64
N SER A 230 1.88 28.27 -9.90
CA SER A 230 1.04 27.11 -9.57
C SER A 230 0.34 26.57 -10.82
N TRP A 231 0.00 25.28 -10.83
CA TRP A 231 -0.73 24.69 -11.95
C TRP A 231 -2.19 25.19 -12.04
N GLU A 232 -2.80 25.61 -10.93
CA GLU A 232 -4.16 26.18 -10.89
C GLU A 232 -4.20 27.52 -11.60
N SER A 233 -3.17 28.35 -11.39
CA SER A 233 -3.03 29.65 -12.08
C SER A 233 -2.86 29.51 -13.60
N GLN A 234 -2.66 28.28 -14.08
CA GLN A 234 -2.49 27.89 -15.47
C GLN A 234 -3.68 27.06 -16.00
N GLY A 235 -4.77 26.94 -15.23
CA GLY A 235 -6.01 26.28 -15.66
C GLY A 235 -6.12 24.80 -15.27
N HIS A 236 -5.30 24.32 -14.34
CA HIS A 236 -5.37 22.95 -13.82
C HIS A 236 -5.89 22.95 -12.39
N GLU A 237 -7.21 23.05 -12.20
CA GLU A 237 -7.83 22.86 -10.87
C GLU A 237 -7.72 21.39 -10.46
N TYR A 238 -6.76 21.07 -9.58
CA TYR A 238 -6.44 19.68 -9.24
C TYR A 238 -5.57 19.55 -7.97
N ASP A 239 -6.14 18.97 -6.92
CA ASP A 239 -5.36 18.47 -5.79
C ASP A 239 -4.99 16.99 -6.05
N GLY A 240 -3.71 16.64 -5.96
CA GLY A 240 -3.26 15.27 -6.12
C GLY A 240 -1.86 15.15 -6.69
N VAL A 241 -1.65 14.08 -7.46
CA VAL A 241 -0.33 13.76 -8.03
C VAL A 241 -0.29 14.25 -9.46
N ALA A 242 0.73 15.02 -9.82
CA ALA A 242 0.96 15.45 -11.18
C ALA A 242 2.42 15.27 -11.58
N TRP A 243 2.67 15.24 -12.89
CA TRP A 243 3.99 15.01 -13.46
C TRP A 243 4.36 16.15 -14.39
N TYR A 244 5.58 16.62 -14.22
CA TYR A 244 6.27 17.55 -15.11
C TYR A 244 7.32 16.76 -15.90
N ARG A 245 7.39 17.00 -17.21
CA ARG A 245 8.51 16.56 -18.06
C ARG A 245 9.11 17.78 -18.74
N GLY A 246 10.42 17.90 -18.72
CA GLY A 246 11.13 19.02 -19.29
C GLY A 246 12.49 18.60 -19.82
N SER A 247 13.20 19.57 -20.41
CA SER A 247 14.55 19.37 -20.88
C SER A 247 15.38 20.63 -20.73
N PHE A 248 16.68 20.45 -20.54
CA PHE A 248 17.64 21.54 -20.42
C PHE A 248 18.95 21.15 -21.10
N ASP A 249 19.68 22.13 -21.61
CA ASP A 249 20.98 21.93 -22.23
C ASP A 249 22.08 22.31 -21.24
N LEU A 250 23.14 21.49 -21.19
CA LEU A 250 24.31 21.80 -20.39
C LEU A 250 25.49 22.20 -21.28
N PRO A 251 26.35 23.13 -20.82
CA PRO A 251 27.54 23.53 -21.57
C PRO A 251 28.56 22.38 -21.66
N ALA A 252 29.69 22.63 -22.32
CA ALA A 252 30.83 21.71 -22.26
C ALA A 252 31.21 21.43 -20.80
N LYS A 253 31.66 20.20 -20.52
CA LYS A 253 31.93 19.73 -19.15
C LYS A 253 32.97 20.64 -18.46
N PRO A 254 32.61 21.37 -17.40
CA PRO A 254 33.57 22.10 -16.60
C PRO A 254 34.32 21.15 -15.66
N ASP A 255 35.42 21.62 -15.09
CA ASP A 255 36.02 20.98 -13.93
C ASP A 255 35.11 21.16 -12.70
N HIS A 256 34.73 20.08 -12.03
CA HIS A 256 33.80 20.09 -10.89
C HIS A 256 33.98 18.85 -10.01
N ASN A 257 33.57 18.98 -8.74
CA ASN A 257 33.50 17.89 -7.77
C ASN A 257 32.07 17.36 -7.58
N ALA A 258 31.06 18.22 -7.76
CA ALA A 258 29.65 17.81 -7.72
C ALA A 258 28.77 18.70 -8.61
N VAL A 259 27.60 18.18 -8.93
CA VAL A 259 26.51 18.89 -9.62
C VAL A 259 25.24 18.66 -8.82
N GLU A 260 24.62 19.75 -8.37
CA GLU A 260 23.42 19.71 -7.54
C GLU A 260 22.24 20.36 -8.30
N LEU A 261 21.11 19.65 -8.35
CA LEU A 261 19.84 20.17 -8.86
C LEU A 261 19.06 20.80 -7.71
N HIS A 262 18.83 22.11 -7.78
CA HIS A 262 18.13 22.86 -6.76
C HIS A 262 16.72 23.21 -7.20
N PHE A 263 15.77 23.00 -6.29
CA PHE A 263 14.43 23.54 -6.34
C PHE A 263 14.28 24.55 -5.21
N ASP A 264 13.93 25.79 -5.54
CA ASP A 264 13.69 26.80 -4.50
C ASP A 264 12.38 26.55 -3.74
N ALA A 265 11.43 25.88 -4.38
CA ALA A 265 10.29 25.21 -3.77
C ALA A 265 9.56 24.36 -4.82
N VAL A 266 9.01 23.24 -4.36
CA VAL A 266 7.93 22.50 -5.01
C VAL A 266 6.84 22.33 -3.98
N ASP A 267 5.59 22.46 -4.40
CA ASP A 267 4.48 22.32 -3.47
C ASP A 267 4.43 20.89 -2.87
N GLU A 268 4.34 20.86 -1.54
CA GLU A 268 4.47 19.74 -0.59
C GLU A 268 5.59 18.71 -0.85
N CYS A 269 5.43 17.85 -1.86
CA CYS A 269 6.32 16.72 -2.11
C CYS A 269 6.74 16.61 -3.58
N ALA A 270 8.00 16.24 -3.81
CA ALA A 270 8.59 16.04 -5.12
C ALA A 270 9.43 14.75 -5.20
N TRP A 271 9.36 14.07 -6.34
CA TRP A 271 10.25 12.96 -6.71
C TRP A 271 10.83 13.27 -8.08
N VAL A 272 12.15 13.13 -8.23
CA VAL A 272 12.84 13.68 -9.40
C VAL A 272 13.64 12.59 -10.11
N TRP A 273 13.59 12.62 -11.45
CA TRP A 273 14.42 11.83 -12.33
C TRP A 273 15.16 12.73 -13.31
N VAL A 274 16.42 12.39 -13.58
CA VAL A 274 17.24 13.01 -14.63
C VAL A 274 17.66 11.90 -15.59
N ASN A 275 17.38 12.10 -16.88
CA ASN A 275 17.67 11.12 -17.93
C ASN A 275 17.16 9.70 -17.61
N GLY A 276 15.96 9.62 -17.00
CA GLY A 276 15.33 8.37 -16.58
C GLY A 276 15.84 7.74 -15.28
N VAL A 277 16.88 8.31 -14.66
CA VAL A 277 17.46 7.84 -13.41
C VAL A 277 16.86 8.61 -12.24
N TYR A 278 16.39 7.90 -11.22
CA TYR A 278 15.88 8.53 -10.00
C TYR A 278 17.02 9.19 -9.21
N VAL A 279 16.86 10.50 -8.93
CA VAL A 279 17.89 11.32 -8.28
C VAL A 279 17.49 11.76 -6.87
N GLY A 280 16.28 11.44 -6.42
CA GLY A 280 15.86 11.61 -5.03
C GLY A 280 14.48 12.25 -4.89
N GLN A 281 14.18 12.64 -3.65
CA GLN A 281 12.88 13.19 -3.27
C GLN A 281 12.98 14.29 -2.23
N HIS A 282 11.91 15.08 -2.18
CA HIS A 282 11.52 15.98 -1.10
C HIS A 282 10.15 15.52 -0.63
N ASP A 283 10.04 14.96 0.57
CA ASP A 283 8.81 14.32 1.05
C ASP A 283 8.55 14.73 2.51
N LEU A 284 8.18 15.99 2.71
CA LEU A 284 7.91 16.59 4.02
C LEU A 284 6.41 16.77 4.30
N GLY A 285 5.55 16.24 3.41
CA GLY A 285 4.11 16.48 3.44
C GLY A 285 3.76 17.96 3.32
N THR A 286 2.66 18.36 3.96
CA THR A 286 2.15 19.74 3.93
C THR A 286 3.14 20.80 4.42
N ALA A 287 4.18 20.43 5.17
CA ALA A 287 5.21 21.36 5.63
C ALA A 287 6.30 21.66 4.57
N GLY A 288 6.31 20.91 3.46
CA GLY A 288 7.32 21.00 2.41
C GLY A 288 7.09 22.10 1.37
N TRP A 289 5.89 22.70 1.33
CA TRP A 289 5.41 23.53 0.23
C TRP A 289 6.29 24.73 -0.15
N ASP A 290 7.00 25.33 0.81
CA ASP A 290 7.90 26.47 0.58
C ASP A 290 9.39 26.16 0.80
N ARG A 291 9.71 24.89 1.06
CA ARG A 291 11.04 24.48 1.49
C ARG A 291 11.94 24.21 0.29
N PRO A 292 13.10 24.88 0.18
CA PRO A 292 14.06 24.56 -0.84
C PRO A 292 14.71 23.21 -0.55
N PHE A 293 15.09 22.50 -1.60
CA PHE A 293 15.85 21.26 -1.50
C PHE A 293 16.80 21.12 -2.70
N ALA A 294 17.80 20.25 -2.54
CA ALA A 294 18.79 19.97 -3.56
C ALA A 294 19.04 18.47 -3.69
N LEU A 295 19.35 18.02 -4.90
CA LEU A 295 19.60 16.62 -5.22
C LEU A 295 20.92 16.48 -5.98
N ASP A 296 21.75 15.51 -5.61
CA ASP A 296 22.98 15.19 -6.34
C ASP A 296 22.65 14.50 -7.67
N ILE A 297 23.05 15.15 -8.75
CA ILE A 297 22.86 14.69 -10.14
C ILE A 297 24.21 14.51 -10.86
N THR A 298 25.32 14.47 -10.12
CA THR A 298 26.70 14.50 -10.63
C THR A 298 26.94 13.41 -11.68
N ARG A 299 26.34 12.23 -11.52
CA ARG A 299 26.56 11.07 -12.39
C ARG A 299 25.51 10.95 -13.49
N GLU A 300 24.39 11.64 -13.35
CA GLU A 300 23.21 11.49 -14.18
C GLU A 300 23.14 12.52 -15.31
N VAL A 301 23.80 13.67 -15.16
CA VAL A 301 23.84 14.70 -16.20
C VAL A 301 24.76 14.36 -17.37
N ARG A 302 24.37 14.83 -18.56
CA ARG A 302 25.11 14.72 -19.81
C ARG A 302 25.59 16.10 -20.22
N TRP A 303 26.87 16.36 -20.02
CA TRP A 303 27.51 17.62 -20.41
C TRP A 303 27.60 17.77 -21.94
N GLY A 304 27.46 19.01 -22.43
CA GLY A 304 27.47 19.35 -23.85
C GLY A 304 26.30 18.80 -24.64
N GLN A 305 25.25 18.34 -23.95
CA GLN A 305 24.11 17.65 -24.53
C GLN A 305 22.81 18.11 -23.88
N LYS A 306 21.70 17.79 -24.55
CA LYS A 306 20.36 17.92 -24.02
C LYS A 306 20.11 16.85 -22.94
N ASN A 307 19.59 17.28 -21.81
CA ASN A 307 19.18 16.46 -20.69
C ASN A 307 17.66 16.48 -20.55
N GLN A 308 17.13 15.39 -20.03
CA GLN A 308 15.71 15.22 -19.72
C GLN A 308 15.53 15.25 -18.20
N ILE A 309 14.48 15.93 -17.73
CA ILE A 309 14.07 15.95 -16.33
C ILE A 309 12.59 15.58 -16.20
N THR A 310 12.28 14.76 -15.22
CA THR A 310 10.91 14.45 -14.82
C THR A 310 10.76 14.76 -13.34
N VAL A 311 9.68 15.44 -12.98
CA VAL A 311 9.33 15.71 -11.59
C VAL A 311 7.91 15.22 -11.36
N ARG A 312 7.74 14.30 -10.42
CA ARG A 312 6.43 13.98 -9.87
C ARG A 312 6.21 14.88 -8.66
N VAL A 313 5.08 15.56 -8.62
CA VAL A 313 4.67 16.43 -7.52
C VAL A 313 3.43 15.82 -6.88
N TYR A 314 3.34 15.87 -5.56
CA TYR A 314 2.11 15.59 -4.83
C TYR A 314 1.73 16.83 -4.03
N ASP A 315 0.51 17.30 -4.24
CA ASP A 315 -0.14 18.36 -3.48
C ASP A 315 -1.44 17.79 -2.90
N SER A 316 -1.68 18.07 -1.63
CA SER A 316 -2.85 17.60 -0.89
C SER A 316 -4.03 18.57 -0.90
N ALA A 317 -3.79 19.88 -1.10
CA ALA A 317 -4.82 20.91 -1.12
C ALA A 317 -4.30 22.27 -1.63
N TYR A 318 -5.21 23.03 -2.25
CA TYR A 318 -5.05 24.43 -2.64
C TYR A 318 -4.32 24.63 -3.97
N ALA A 319 -3.02 24.94 -3.93
CA ALA A 319 -2.29 25.43 -5.09
C ALA A 319 -0.97 24.70 -5.25
N GLY A 320 -0.92 23.74 -6.18
CA GLY A 320 0.23 22.88 -6.35
C GLY A 320 1.19 23.28 -7.48
N GLY A 321 2.33 22.58 -7.51
CA GLY A 321 3.28 22.61 -8.62
C GLY A 321 4.68 23.09 -8.28
N ILE A 322 5.51 23.21 -9.32
CA ILE A 322 6.87 23.77 -9.21
C ILE A 322 6.75 25.30 -9.29
N TRP A 323 6.44 25.94 -8.16
CA TRP A 323 6.04 27.34 -8.12
C TRP A 323 7.19 28.32 -7.86
N LYS A 324 8.43 27.82 -7.75
CA LYS A 324 9.66 28.63 -7.64
C LYS A 324 10.76 28.15 -8.60
N PRO A 325 11.85 28.91 -8.77
CA PRO A 325 12.90 28.58 -9.72
C PRO A 325 13.55 27.22 -9.48
N VAL A 326 14.01 26.62 -10.58
CA VAL A 326 14.83 25.42 -10.60
C VAL A 326 16.15 25.76 -11.25
N ARG A 327 17.26 25.30 -10.66
CA ARG A 327 18.61 25.58 -11.19
C ARG A 327 19.56 24.40 -10.95
N ILE A 328 20.67 24.42 -11.66
CA ILE A 328 21.79 23.51 -11.44
C ILE A 328 22.96 24.32 -10.91
N ASP A 329 23.50 23.93 -9.77
CA ASP A 329 24.72 24.49 -9.22
C ASP A 329 25.87 23.49 -9.44
N VAL A 330 26.95 23.99 -10.05
CA VAL A 330 28.19 23.24 -10.30
C VAL A 330 29.17 23.61 -9.21
N LEU A 331 29.65 22.60 -8.50
CA LEU A 331 30.45 22.78 -7.30
C LEU A 331 31.89 22.34 -7.53
N LYS A 332 32.83 23.12 -7.00
CA LYS A 332 34.24 22.77 -6.90
C LYS A 332 34.66 22.82 -5.44
#